data_AF-A0A662D2J1-F1
#
_entry.id   AF-A0A662D2J1-F1
#
_cell.length_a   1.000
_cell.length_b   1.000
_cell.length_c   1.000
_cell.angle_alpha   90.00
_cell.angle_beta   90.00
_cell.angle_gamma   90.00
#
_symmetry.space_group_name_H-M   'P 1'
#
loop_
_entity.id
_entity.type
_entity.pdbx_description
1 polymer ?
#
loop_
_entity_poly.entity_id
_entity_poly.type
_entity_poly.pdbx_seq_one_letter_code
_entity_poly.pdbx_strand_id
1 'polypeptide(L)'
;MGKIDQMRKITAFLLLGFSVTLLAWTQNHDQQTIVYFFYEEGCPYSRKMSEFLATRIVPHYPVRIEKLEIHQPNNLQLMMKMAHARQAQEVIKNGVPAVFIAEFAFQGANRRTERLIEETIRKIRQRSVPSLNPPFSPQDQIAPSFSYFLIFSSGLISAFNPCSLGVIVLFLGTIISL
;
A
#
# COMPACT_ATOMS: atom_id res chain seq x y z
N MET A 1 -37.30 29.58 -38.22
CA MET A 1 -36.10 29.90 -37.41
C MET A 1 -36.10 29.37 -35.97
N GLY A 2 -37.24 29.00 -35.36
CA GLY A 2 -37.29 28.66 -33.91
C GLY A 2 -36.97 27.21 -33.50
N LYS A 3 -37.03 26.24 -34.43
CA LYS A 3 -36.92 24.80 -34.10
C LYS A 3 -35.47 24.33 -33.88
N ILE A 4 -34.52 24.98 -34.56
CA ILE A 4 -33.09 24.63 -34.51
C ILE A 4 -32.44 25.14 -33.21
N ASP A 5 -32.86 26.29 -32.72
CA ASP A 5 -32.32 26.88 -31.47
C ASP A 5 -32.86 26.16 -30.21
N GLN A 6 -34.04 25.56 -30.29
CA GLN A 6 -34.59 24.65 -29.26
C GLN A 6 -33.79 23.34 -29.18
N MET A 7 -33.45 22.72 -30.32
CA MET A 7 -32.66 21.49 -30.36
C MET A 7 -31.23 21.68 -29.81
N ARG A 8 -30.61 22.84 -30.06
CA ARG A 8 -29.27 23.20 -29.56
C ARG A 8 -29.23 23.41 -28.04
N LYS A 9 -30.30 23.95 -27.45
CA LYS A 9 -30.42 24.14 -25.99
C LYS A 9 -30.65 22.82 -25.26
N ILE A 10 -31.42 21.90 -25.84
CA ILE A 10 -31.69 20.57 -25.28
C ILE A 10 -30.43 19.68 -25.33
N THR A 11 -29.67 19.72 -26.43
CA THR A 11 -28.38 18.99 -26.53
C THR A 11 -27.32 19.54 -25.58
N ALA A 12 -27.25 20.86 -25.38
CA ALA A 12 -26.37 21.45 -24.37
C ALA A 12 -26.76 21.05 -22.94
N PHE A 13 -28.06 20.97 -22.62
CA PHE A 13 -28.54 20.55 -21.29
C PHE A 13 -28.28 19.06 -21.00
N LEU A 14 -28.39 18.20 -22.02
CA LEU A 14 -28.07 16.77 -21.93
C LEU A 14 -26.56 16.51 -21.77
N LEU A 15 -25.71 17.26 -22.48
CA LEU A 15 -24.26 17.15 -22.35
C LEU A 15 -23.73 17.70 -21.02
N LEU A 16 -24.34 18.76 -20.48
CA LEU A 16 -23.94 19.37 -19.22
C LEU A 16 -24.44 18.57 -17.99
N GLY A 17 -25.58 17.88 -18.11
CA GLY A 17 -26.07 16.94 -17.09
C GLY A 17 -25.25 15.65 -17.00
N PHE A 18 -24.74 15.13 -18.12
CA PHE A 18 -23.94 13.91 -18.15
C PHE A 18 -22.54 14.10 -17.53
N SER A 19 -21.94 15.28 -17.68
CA SER A 19 -20.63 15.64 -17.10
C SER A 19 -20.61 15.64 -15.56
N VAL A 20 -21.72 16.06 -14.92
CA VAL A 20 -21.80 16.14 -13.44
C VAL A 20 -21.91 14.75 -12.79
N THR A 21 -22.40 13.74 -13.51
CA THR A 21 -22.57 12.38 -12.96
C THR A 21 -21.30 11.51 -12.94
N LEU A 22 -20.22 11.94 -13.59
CA LEU A 22 -18.94 11.21 -13.63
C LEU A 22 -18.00 11.53 -12.45
N LEU A 23 -18.25 12.60 -11.70
CA LEU A 23 -17.40 13.04 -10.57
C LEU A 23 -17.78 12.40 -9.22
N ALA A 24 -18.86 11.62 -9.14
CA ALA A 24 -19.43 11.18 -7.86
C ALA A 24 -19.16 9.70 -7.48
N TRP A 25 -18.34 8.97 -8.24
CA TRP A 25 -17.92 7.62 -7.85
C TRP A 25 -16.61 7.68 -7.06
N THR A 26 -16.65 8.28 -5.86
CA THR A 26 -15.62 7.99 -4.87
C THR A 26 -15.89 6.59 -4.34
N GLN A 27 -15.14 5.60 -4.84
CA GLN A 27 -15.14 4.26 -4.25
C GLN A 27 -14.52 4.34 -2.86
N ASN A 28 -15.35 4.62 -1.85
CA ASN A 28 -14.99 4.45 -0.46
C ASN A 28 -15.07 2.96 -0.16
N HIS A 29 -14.10 2.21 -0.67
CA HIS A 29 -13.97 0.81 -0.34
C HIS A 29 -13.48 0.77 1.11
N ASP A 30 -14.30 0.22 2.00
CA ASP A 30 -13.98 0.01 3.42
C ASP A 30 -12.89 -1.06 3.55
N GLN A 31 -11.68 -0.69 3.14
CA GLN A 31 -10.50 -1.54 3.16
C GLN A 31 -10.02 -1.61 4.61
N GLN A 32 -10.30 -2.74 5.26
CA GLN A 32 -9.82 -2.99 6.61
C GLN A 32 -8.29 -3.01 6.63
N THR A 33 -7.68 -2.27 7.55
CA THR A 33 -6.22 -2.31 7.72
C THR A 33 -5.82 -3.64 8.32
N ILE A 34 -5.00 -4.41 7.60
CA ILE A 34 -4.45 -5.68 8.11
C ILE A 34 -3.29 -5.37 9.05
N VAL A 35 -3.34 -5.95 10.24
CA VAL A 35 -2.30 -5.87 11.28
C VAL A 35 -1.78 -7.29 11.51
N TYR A 36 -0.53 -7.54 11.15
CA TYR A 36 0.11 -8.82 11.45
C TYR A 36 0.74 -8.74 12.84
N PHE A 37 0.33 -9.64 13.73
CA PHE A 37 0.83 -9.73 15.09
C PHE A 37 1.53 -11.07 15.29
N PHE A 38 2.86 -11.03 15.34
CA PHE A 38 3.68 -12.19 15.66
C PHE A 38 3.88 -12.26 17.17
N TYR A 39 3.63 -13.45 17.71
CA TYR A 39 3.65 -13.69 19.15
C TYR A 39 4.30 -15.04 19.47
N GLU A 40 4.53 -15.23 20.77
CA GLU A 40 4.96 -16.50 21.37
C GLU A 40 4.00 -16.84 22.51
N GLU A 41 3.55 -18.09 22.54
CA GLU A 41 2.71 -18.61 23.62
C GLU A 41 3.51 -18.67 24.94
N GLY A 42 2.90 -18.25 26.05
CA GLY A 42 3.58 -18.15 27.35
C GLY A 42 4.39 -16.87 27.56
N CYS A 43 4.62 -16.05 26.53
CA CYS A 43 5.31 -14.77 26.68
C CYS A 43 4.39 -13.68 27.30
N PRO A 44 4.76 -13.09 28.45
CA PRO A 44 3.91 -12.07 29.12
C PRO A 44 3.76 -10.79 28.30
N TYR A 45 4.81 -10.39 27.56
CA TYR A 45 4.77 -9.21 26.70
C TYR A 45 3.85 -9.41 25.49
N SER A 46 3.87 -10.61 24.90
CA SER A 46 2.96 -11.00 23.82
C SER A 46 1.50 -10.98 24.28
N ARG A 47 1.22 -11.52 25.47
CA ARG A 47 -0.13 -11.44 26.07
C ARG A 47 -0.60 -10.00 26.24
N LYS A 48 0.26 -9.13 26.76
CA LYS A 48 -0.04 -7.70 26.92
C LYS A 48 -0.35 -7.01 25.59
N MET A 49 0.44 -7.27 24.55
CA MET A 49 0.17 -6.71 23.21
C MET A 49 -1.15 -7.24 22.64
N SER A 50 -1.43 -8.54 22.80
CA SER A 50 -2.71 -9.13 22.37
C SER A 50 -3.91 -8.47 23.05
N GLU A 51 -3.82 -8.19 24.35
CA GLU A 51 -4.87 -7.48 25.11
C GLU A 51 -5.05 -6.05 24.61
N PHE A 52 -3.96 -5.32 24.37
CA PHE A 52 -4.01 -3.98 23.79
C PHE A 52 -4.70 -3.98 22.42
N LEU A 53 -4.30 -4.87 21.51
CA LEU A 53 -4.92 -4.98 20.18
C LEU A 53 -6.41 -5.29 20.28
N ALA A 54 -6.80 -6.22 21.15
CA ALA A 54 -8.19 -6.66 21.30
C ALA A 54 -9.10 -5.61 21.97
N THR A 55 -8.62 -4.91 22.99
CA THR A 55 -9.44 -3.98 23.79
C THR A 55 -9.38 -2.55 23.28
N ARG A 56 -8.26 -2.12 22.69
CA ARG A 56 -8.05 -0.75 22.26
C ARG A 56 -8.19 -0.57 20.76
N ILE A 57 -7.61 -1.46 19.96
CA ILE A 57 -7.54 -1.26 18.52
C ILE A 57 -8.79 -1.78 17.81
N VAL A 58 -9.10 -3.07 17.95
CA VAL A 58 -10.22 -3.72 17.24
C VAL A 58 -11.57 -2.99 17.42
N PRO A 59 -11.94 -2.49 18.62
CA PRO A 59 -13.22 -1.81 18.80
C PRO A 59 -13.30 -0.40 18.19
N HIS A 60 -12.16 0.26 17.94
CA HIS A 60 -12.11 1.68 17.55
C HIS A 60 -11.71 1.90 16.09
N TYR A 61 -11.24 0.86 15.40
CA TYR A 61 -10.70 0.95 14.06
C TYR A 61 -11.13 -0.25 13.20
N PRO A 62 -11.43 -0.05 11.90
CA PRO A 62 -11.73 -1.13 10.97
C PRO A 62 -10.44 -1.88 10.61
N VAL A 63 -9.98 -2.76 11.52
CA VAL A 63 -8.75 -3.52 11.34
C VAL A 63 -9.01 -5.02 11.39
N ARG A 64 -8.18 -5.78 10.69
CA ARG A 64 -8.12 -7.24 10.79
C ARG A 64 -6.80 -7.65 11.40
N ILE A 65 -6.84 -8.32 12.56
CA ILE A 65 -5.62 -8.79 13.24
C ILE A 65 -5.31 -10.22 12.79
N GLU A 66 -4.18 -10.40 12.10
CA GLU A 66 -3.62 -11.70 11.75
C GLU A 66 -2.64 -12.12 12.84
N LYS A 67 -3.05 -13.03 13.73
CA LYS A 67 -2.19 -13.53 14.81
C LYS A 67 -1.37 -14.72 14.32
N LEU A 68 -0.05 -14.63 14.43
CA LEU A 68 0.90 -15.62 13.92
C LEU A 68 1.84 -16.05 15.04
N GLU A 69 1.67 -17.29 15.50
CA GLU A 69 2.56 -17.86 16.52
C GLU A 69 3.88 -18.27 15.89
N ILE A 70 5.01 -17.80 16.41
CA ILE A 70 6.33 -17.98 15.74
C ILE A 70 6.80 -19.44 15.70
N HIS A 71 6.32 -20.29 16.62
CA HIS A 71 6.64 -21.72 16.64
C HIS A 71 5.84 -22.54 15.63
N GLN A 72 4.77 -21.98 15.05
CA GLN A 72 4.07 -22.63 13.97
C GLN A 72 4.91 -22.60 12.68
N PRO A 73 4.75 -23.60 11.79
CA PRO A 73 5.54 -23.69 10.57
C PRO A 73 5.52 -22.38 9.76
N ASN A 74 6.70 -21.95 9.31
CA ASN A 74 6.92 -20.77 8.46
C ASN A 74 6.68 -19.39 9.08
N ASN A 75 6.05 -19.28 10.26
CA ASN A 75 5.71 -17.97 10.84
C ASN A 75 6.94 -17.17 11.29
N LEU A 76 7.92 -17.81 11.92
CA LEU A 76 9.19 -17.15 12.24
C LEU A 76 9.91 -16.63 10.99
N GLN A 77 9.96 -17.45 9.93
CA GLN A 77 10.59 -17.04 8.67
C GLN A 77 9.84 -15.87 8.02
N LEU A 78 8.51 -15.89 8.06
CA LEU A 78 7.67 -14.79 7.60
C LEU A 78 7.94 -13.51 8.39
N MET A 79 8.00 -13.59 9.72
CA MET A 79 8.34 -12.46 10.60
C MET A 79 9.68 -11.84 10.21
N MET A 80 10.72 -12.67 10.02
CA MET A 80 12.05 -12.22 9.64
C MET A 80 12.05 -11.57 8.26
N LYS A 81 11.37 -12.17 7.27
CA LYS A 81 11.22 -11.61 5.92
C LYS A 81 10.53 -10.24 5.96
N MET A 82 9.46 -10.11 6.75
CA MET A 82 8.75 -8.84 6.94
C MET A 82 9.60 -7.78 7.66
N ALA A 83 10.42 -8.18 8.64
CA ALA A 83 11.33 -7.29 9.36
C ALA A 83 12.46 -6.78 8.45
N HIS A 84 13.09 -7.67 7.67
CA HIS A 84 14.12 -7.28 6.71
C HIS A 84 13.60 -6.34 5.63
N ALA A 85 12.41 -6.62 5.07
CA ALA A 85 11.79 -5.76 4.05
C ALA A 85 11.51 -4.33 4.55
N ARG A 86 11.35 -4.15 5.87
CA ARG A 86 11.06 -2.86 6.51
C ARG A 86 12.26 -2.28 7.27
N GLN A 87 13.44 -2.90 7.14
CA GLN A 87 14.65 -2.52 7.88
C GLN A 87 14.44 -2.43 9.40
N ALA A 88 13.55 -3.28 9.94
CA ALA A 88 13.11 -3.25 11.33
C ALA A 88 14.11 -3.97 12.25
N GLN A 89 15.25 -3.33 12.50
CA GLN A 89 16.37 -3.93 13.23
C GLN A 89 16.02 -4.31 14.67
N GLU A 90 15.08 -3.60 15.31
CA GLU A 90 14.62 -3.94 16.66
C GLU A 90 13.85 -5.27 16.68
N VAL A 91 13.02 -5.53 15.65
CA VAL A 91 12.30 -6.81 15.52
C VAL A 91 13.29 -7.96 15.27
N ILE A 92 14.29 -7.74 14.41
CA ILE A 92 15.33 -8.74 14.11
C ILE A 92 16.12 -9.12 15.38
N LYS A 93 16.45 -8.12 16.22
CA LYS A 93 17.26 -8.33 17.43
C LYS A 93 16.46 -8.91 18.60
N ASN A 94 15.24 -8.43 18.81
CA ASN A 94 14.49 -8.68 20.04
C ASN A 94 13.33 -9.65 19.85
N GLY A 95 12.99 -10.02 18.62
CA GLY A 95 11.91 -10.97 18.32
C GLY A 95 10.52 -10.45 18.73
N VAL A 96 9.72 -11.33 19.34
CA VAL A 96 8.33 -11.09 19.69
C VAL A 96 8.15 -10.35 21.03
N PRO A 97 7.03 -9.62 21.23
CA PRO A 97 5.96 -9.36 20.27
C PRO A 97 6.40 -8.41 19.16
N ALA A 98 5.99 -8.74 17.93
CA ALA A 98 6.23 -7.90 16.76
C ALA A 98 4.91 -7.63 16.03
N VAL A 99 4.67 -6.36 15.71
CA VAL A 99 3.45 -5.90 15.03
C VAL A 99 3.84 -5.22 13.73
N PHE A 100 3.22 -5.62 12.62
CA PHE A 100 3.44 -5.04 11.30
C PHE A 100 2.14 -4.46 10.75
N ILE A 101 2.20 -3.23 10.25
CA ILE A 101 1.06 -2.48 9.71
C ILE A 101 1.55 -1.73 8.48
N ALA A 102 1.08 -2.10 7.29
CA ALA A 102 1.60 -1.57 6.03
C ALA A 102 3.14 -1.62 5.99
N GLU A 103 3.80 -0.48 5.80
CA GLU A 103 5.27 -0.32 5.79
C GLU A 103 5.90 -0.25 7.19
N PHE A 104 5.10 -0.13 8.25
CA PHE A 104 5.58 0.04 9.62
C PHE A 104 5.74 -1.29 10.36
N ALA A 105 6.72 -1.33 11.25
CA ALA A 105 7.00 -2.45 12.15
C ALA A 105 7.26 -1.91 13.57
N PHE A 106 6.75 -2.63 14.56
CA PHE A 106 6.83 -2.26 15.97
C PHE A 106 7.26 -3.46 16.81
N GLN A 107 8.20 -3.23 17.73
CA GLN A 107 8.69 -4.26 18.64
C GLN A 107 8.32 -3.92 20.09
N GLY A 108 7.95 -4.95 20.85
CA GLY A 108 7.69 -4.87 22.28
C GLY A 108 6.28 -4.39 22.64
N ALA A 109 5.99 -4.38 23.94
CA ALA A 109 4.67 -4.07 24.50
C ALA A 109 4.72 -2.97 25.56
N ASN A 110 5.48 -1.90 25.32
CA ASN A 110 5.51 -0.74 26.21
C ASN A 110 4.48 0.33 25.76
N ARG A 111 4.15 1.27 26.66
CA ARG A 111 3.16 2.34 26.38
C ARG A 111 3.53 3.21 25.17
N ARG A 112 4.82 3.38 24.88
CA ARG A 112 5.28 4.15 23.73
C ARG A 112 4.96 3.40 22.43
N THR A 113 5.26 2.11 22.37
CA THR A 113 4.95 1.24 21.23
C THR A 113 3.44 1.19 20.98
N GLU A 114 2.63 0.98 22.02
CA GLU A 114 1.16 0.99 21.95
C GLU A 114 0.62 2.29 21.33
N ARG A 115 1.10 3.46 21.78
CA ARG A 115 0.70 4.76 21.23
C ARG A 115 1.08 4.91 19.76
N LEU A 116 2.31 4.50 19.39
CA LEU A 116 2.78 4.56 18.01
C LEU A 116 1.95 3.69 17.06
N ILE A 117 1.55 2.49 17.52
CA ILE A 117 0.65 1.62 16.77
C ILE A 117 -0.70 2.32 16.52
N GLU A 118 -1.32 2.86 17.57
CA GLU A 118 -2.62 3.54 17.45
C GLU A 118 -2.54 4.79 16.54
N GLU A 119 -1.48 5.58 16.68
CA GLU A 119 -1.21 6.72 15.80
C GLU A 119 -1.03 6.34 14.34
N THR A 120 -0.34 5.24 14.09
CA THR A 120 -0.09 4.74 12.74
C THR A 120 -1.39 4.30 12.07
N ILE A 121 -2.23 3.54 12.77
CA ILE A 121 -3.55 3.12 12.28
C ILE A 121 -4.42 4.35 11.99
N ARG A 122 -4.40 5.36 12.88
CA ARG A 122 -5.13 6.62 12.67
C ARG A 122 -4.66 7.37 11.44
N LYS A 123 -3.34 7.47 11.23
CA LYS A 123 -2.74 8.13 10.06
C LYS A 123 -3.07 7.39 8.75
N ILE A 124 -2.99 6.06 8.74
CA ILE A 124 -3.36 5.23 7.60
C ILE A 124 -4.83 5.41 7.24
N ARG A 125 -5.71 5.56 8.22
CA ARG A 125 -7.13 5.84 7.96
C ARG A 125 -7.37 7.23 7.37
N GLN A 126 -6.63 8.24 7.82
CA GLN A 126 -6.81 9.63 7.38
C GLN A 126 -6.21 9.89 6.00
N ARG A 127 -5.10 9.22 5.67
CA ARG A 127 -4.60 9.17 4.31
C ARG A 127 -5.43 8.14 3.56
N SER A 128 -6.20 8.55 2.56
CA SER A 128 -6.76 7.63 1.55
C SER A 128 -5.63 7.05 0.67
N VAL A 129 -4.58 6.49 1.30
CA VAL A 129 -3.54 5.75 0.61
C VAL A 129 -4.16 4.40 0.28
N PRO A 130 -4.26 4.03 -1.02
CA PRO A 130 -4.69 2.68 -1.38
C PRO A 130 -3.81 1.72 -0.60
N SER A 131 -4.44 0.87 0.21
CA SER A 131 -3.75 -0.07 1.09
C SER A 131 -2.79 -0.91 0.26
N LEU A 132 -1.50 -0.56 0.29
CA LEU A 132 -0.41 -1.40 -0.16
C LEU A 132 -0.21 -2.51 0.88
N ASN A 133 -1.24 -3.33 1.06
CA ASN A 133 -1.14 -4.60 1.74
C ASN A 133 -1.28 -5.69 0.68
N PRO A 134 -0.25 -5.96 -0.14
CA PRO A 134 -0.22 -7.25 -0.80
C PRO A 134 -0.29 -8.32 0.31
N PRO A 135 -1.10 -9.37 0.17
CA PRO A 135 -1.06 -10.50 1.08
C PRO A 135 0.39 -10.97 1.11
N PHE A 136 1.01 -10.98 2.28
CA PHE A 136 2.37 -11.48 2.43
C PHE A 136 2.28 -13.01 2.41
N SER A 137 2.09 -13.56 1.21
CA SER A 137 2.16 -14.99 0.96
C SER A 137 3.62 -15.42 1.10
N PRO A 138 3.93 -16.44 1.92
CA PRO A 138 5.25 -17.06 1.91
C PRO A 138 5.58 -17.74 0.58
N GLN A 139 4.63 -17.89 -0.33
CA GLN A 139 4.81 -18.51 -1.64
C GLN A 139 4.95 -17.43 -2.72
N ASP A 140 5.93 -17.66 -3.58
CA ASP A 140 6.19 -16.99 -4.84
C ASP A 140 6.93 -15.64 -4.77
N GLN A 141 8.20 -15.74 -4.37
CA GLN A 141 9.23 -15.12 -5.21
C GLN A 141 9.21 -15.85 -6.56
N ILE A 142 8.20 -15.58 -7.39
CA ILE A 142 8.40 -15.66 -8.84
C ILE A 142 9.46 -14.59 -9.07
N ALA A 143 10.74 -15.01 -9.10
CA ALA A 143 11.70 -14.32 -9.94
C ALA A 143 10.97 -14.16 -11.26
N PRO A 144 10.54 -12.94 -11.66
CA PRO A 144 9.84 -12.82 -12.91
C PRO A 144 10.80 -13.42 -13.93
N SER A 145 10.36 -14.50 -14.57
CA SER A 145 10.97 -14.94 -15.81
C SER A 145 10.79 -13.74 -16.72
N PHE A 146 11.77 -12.83 -16.69
CA PHE A 146 11.74 -11.59 -17.42
C PHE A 146 11.74 -12.01 -18.88
N SER A 147 10.53 -12.15 -19.42
CA SER A 147 10.33 -12.31 -20.84
C SER A 147 11.02 -11.10 -21.45
N TYR A 148 11.99 -11.34 -22.34
CA TYR A 148 12.68 -10.28 -23.05
C TYR A 148 11.68 -9.25 -23.60
N PHE A 149 10.48 -9.70 -23.96
CA PHE A 149 9.34 -8.88 -24.38
C PHE A 149 8.94 -7.77 -23.37
N LEU A 150 8.95 -8.05 -22.07
CA LEU A 150 8.63 -7.08 -21.01
C LEU A 150 9.74 -6.03 -20.83
N ILE A 151 11.00 -6.43 -21.02
CA ILE A 151 12.15 -5.51 -20.99
C ILE A 151 12.08 -4.57 -22.20
N PHE A 152 11.83 -5.12 -23.39
CA PHE A 152 11.67 -4.34 -24.62
C PHE A 152 10.48 -3.37 -24.54
N SER A 153 9.33 -3.79 -24.00
CA SER A 153 8.17 -2.91 -23.87
C SER A 153 8.39 -1.78 -22.86
N SER A 154 9.04 -2.07 -21.72
CA SER A 154 9.34 -1.04 -20.71
C SER A 154 10.36 -0.01 -21.24
N GLY A 155 11.33 -0.46 -22.05
CA GLY A 155 12.29 0.43 -22.72
C GLY A 155 11.61 1.39 -23.69
N LEU A 156 10.67 0.91 -24.50
CA LEU A 156 9.91 1.77 -25.43
C LEU A 156 9.09 2.82 -24.70
N ILE A 157 8.40 2.45 -23.62
CA ILE A 157 7.58 3.39 -22.84
C ILE A 157 8.46 4.49 -22.22
N SER A 158 9.68 4.15 -21.82
CA SER A 158 10.64 5.11 -21.26
C SER A 158 11.26 6.03 -22.32
N ALA A 159 11.36 5.56 -23.58
CA ALA A 159 11.87 6.35 -24.70
C ALA A 159 10.91 7.48 -25.13
N PHE A 160 9.59 7.32 -24.90
CA PHE A 160 8.60 8.36 -25.12
C PHE A 160 8.40 9.30 -23.90
N ASN A 161 9.38 9.40 -23.00
CA ASN A 161 9.41 10.40 -21.94
C ASN A 161 9.83 11.78 -22.53
N PRO A 162 9.05 12.86 -22.34
CA PRO A 162 9.40 14.19 -22.84
C PRO A 162 10.79 14.69 -22.39
N CYS A 163 11.28 14.23 -21.23
CA CYS A 163 12.63 14.56 -20.74
C CYS A 163 13.75 13.84 -21.51
N SER A 164 13.54 12.59 -21.96
CA SER A 164 14.55 11.83 -22.71
C SER A 164 14.60 12.24 -24.19
N LEU A 165 13.44 12.56 -24.78
CA LEU A 165 13.34 13.06 -26.15
C LEU A 165 14.09 14.39 -26.35
N GLY A 166 14.04 15.30 -25.37
CA GLY A 166 14.75 16.58 -25.45
C GLY A 166 16.27 16.44 -25.58
N VAL A 167 16.86 15.49 -24.85
CA VAL A 167 18.30 15.21 -24.91
C VAL A 167 18.69 14.63 -26.27
N ILE A 168 17.90 13.71 -26.81
CA ILE A 168 18.14 13.10 -28.13
C ILE A 168 18.07 14.16 -29.24
N VAL A 169 17.06 15.05 -29.19
CA VAL A 169 16.90 16.13 -30.17
C VAL A 169 18.08 17.12 -30.12
N LEU A 170 18.59 17.44 -28.93
CA LEU A 170 19.78 18.28 -28.76
C LEU A 170 21.00 17.63 -29.43
N PHE A 171 21.27 16.36 -29.14
CA PHE A 171 22.41 15.65 -29.74
C PHE A 171 22.30 15.52 -31.27
N LEU A 172 21.14 15.12 -31.79
CA LEU A 172 20.93 15.04 -33.25
C LEU A 172 21.09 16.42 -33.91
N GLY A 173 20.55 17.46 -33.29
CA GLY A 173 20.69 18.83 -33.79
C GLY A 173 22.14 19.28 -33.84
N THR A 174 22.94 18.96 -32.82
CA THR A 174 24.38 19.30 -32.82
C THR A 174 25.18 18.53 -33.89
N ILE A 175 24.80 17.30 -34.20
CA ILE A 175 25.48 16.48 -35.22
C ILE A 175 25.10 16.93 -36.63
N ILE A 176 23.83 17.31 -36.85
CA ILE A 176 23.34 17.77 -38.16
C ILE A 176 23.81 19.21 -38.46
N SER A 177 24.07 20.00 -37.42
CA SER A 177 24.58 21.37 -37.54
C SER A 177 26.12 21.46 -37.64
N LEU A 178 26.82 20.32 -37.60
CA LEU A 178 28.27 20.25 -37.78
C LEU A 178 28.66 20.04 -39.24
#